data_AF-A0A8I2ZBI6-F1
#
_entry.id   AF-A0A8I2ZBI6-F1
#
_cell.length_a   1.000
_cell.length_b   1.000
_cell.length_c   1.000
_cell.angle_alpha   90.00
_cell.angle_beta   90.00
_cell.angle_gamma   90.00
#
_symmetry.space_group_name_H-M   'P 1'
#
loop_
_entity.id
_entity.type
_entity.pdbx_description
1 polymer ?
#
loop_
_entity_poly.entity_id
_entity_poly.type
_entity_poly.pdbx_seq_one_letter_code
_entity_poly.pdbx_strand_id
1 'polypeptide(L)'
;MLMASTTQSLEKGVEVTRNSESLAIKARVLTGINEMLKGDFGSVAQEVIRSVINLCVMEWFWGADDSMWAHLRGMKHMINLRSGLRGIKDIVGESIIILTDYEISCCFETELYLQSNDPVLLEEIPIPTSWPDGFDCPLIRSNVSFDGVRAKLGLTEAGARILDDVRFLTTSITEADGGPASIRKIQGTASWIYSRLSNISGKEGGQGEKETEVADVADMASEAERIEEAVRLAGLIYSWSISSMAQISQFKDGKTLERAYKAMRAVNLTRWKDMPGIFLWIMLVAAPSTKQDTRGRFIRRKMAVAGLSIGFESFGVGISYLRAFWLVQRWIARQGKPAADSLT
;
A
#
# COMPACT_ATOMS: atom_id res chain seq x y z
N MET A 1 -14.67 19.81 2.54
CA MET A 1 -15.36 20.25 1.31
C MET A 1 -14.61 19.89 0.03
N LEU A 2 -13.31 20.20 -0.12
CA LEU A 2 -12.53 19.87 -1.34
C LEU A 2 -12.56 18.37 -1.71
N MET A 3 -12.15 17.49 -0.78
CA MET A 3 -12.21 16.02 -0.96
C MET A 3 -13.59 15.51 -1.42
N ALA A 4 -14.66 16.05 -0.84
CA ALA A 4 -16.04 15.64 -1.15
C ALA A 4 -16.46 16.11 -2.55
N SER A 5 -16.20 17.37 -2.91
CA SER A 5 -16.46 17.91 -4.26
C SER A 5 -15.71 17.11 -5.32
N THR A 6 -14.44 16.83 -5.07
CA THR A 6 -13.59 16.04 -5.98
C THR A 6 -14.07 14.60 -6.13
N THR A 7 -14.51 13.96 -5.04
CA THR A 7 -15.09 12.61 -5.07
C THR A 7 -16.39 12.58 -5.88
N GLN A 8 -17.31 13.51 -5.64
CA GLN A 8 -18.58 13.61 -6.39
C GLN A 8 -18.36 13.88 -7.88
N SER A 9 -17.33 14.65 -8.23
CA SER A 9 -16.98 14.94 -9.64
C SER A 9 -16.59 13.67 -10.40
N LEU A 10 -15.82 12.81 -9.73
CA LEU A 10 -15.36 11.55 -10.30
C LEU A 10 -16.44 10.50 -10.38
N GLU A 11 -17.35 10.46 -9.41
CA GLU A 11 -18.55 9.61 -9.51
C GLU A 11 -19.42 9.97 -10.72
N LYS A 12 -19.35 11.23 -11.17
CA LYS A 12 -19.99 11.73 -12.39
C LYS A 12 -19.13 11.60 -13.66
N GLY A 13 -17.95 10.98 -13.58
CA GLY A 13 -17.06 10.77 -14.73
C GLY A 13 -16.33 12.02 -15.23
N VAL A 14 -16.30 13.10 -14.44
CA VAL A 14 -15.61 14.34 -14.81
C VAL A 14 -14.20 14.33 -14.23
N GLU A 15 -13.19 14.54 -15.08
CA GLU A 15 -11.81 14.74 -14.62
C GLU A 15 -11.74 15.94 -13.67
N VAL A 16 -11.08 15.76 -12.53
CA VAL A 16 -10.99 16.77 -11.44
C VAL A 16 -10.31 18.05 -11.91
N THR A 17 -9.33 17.93 -12.80
CA THR A 17 -8.65 19.05 -13.47
C THR A 17 -9.57 19.86 -14.38
N ARG A 18 -10.75 19.32 -14.72
CA ARG A 18 -11.77 19.96 -15.57
C ARG A 18 -13.00 20.39 -14.77
N ASN A 19 -13.05 20.15 -13.46
CA ASN A 19 -14.11 20.70 -12.61
C ASN A 19 -13.71 22.08 -12.06
N SER A 20 -14.38 23.12 -12.54
CA SER A 20 -14.22 24.50 -12.10
C SER A 20 -14.48 24.71 -10.60
N GLU A 21 -15.40 23.95 -9.99
CA GLU A 21 -15.70 24.02 -8.57
C GLU A 21 -14.54 23.48 -7.72
N SER A 22 -13.99 22.31 -8.06
CA SER A 22 -12.84 21.73 -7.36
C SER A 22 -11.60 22.64 -7.48
N LEU A 23 -11.37 23.23 -8.66
CA LEU A 23 -10.30 24.20 -8.88
C LEU A 23 -10.49 25.47 -8.04
N ALA A 24 -11.72 26.01 -7.98
CA ALA A 24 -12.03 27.20 -7.18
C ALA A 24 -11.84 26.95 -5.67
N ILE A 25 -12.27 25.79 -5.17
CA ILE A 25 -12.05 25.41 -3.77
C ILE A 25 -10.55 25.24 -3.49
N LYS A 26 -9.79 24.58 -4.38
CA LYS A 26 -8.33 24.44 -4.22
C LYS A 26 -7.64 25.81 -4.18
N ALA A 27 -8.01 26.73 -5.07
CA ALA A 27 -7.47 28.08 -5.08
C ALA A 27 -7.74 28.82 -3.76
N ARG A 28 -8.97 28.73 -3.23
CA ARG A 28 -9.33 29.31 -1.92
C ARG A 28 -8.50 28.72 -0.77
N VAL A 29 -8.28 27.40 -0.75
CA VAL A 29 -7.44 26.75 0.26
C VAL A 29 -6.01 27.27 0.19
N LEU A 30 -5.43 27.39 -1.00
CA LEU A 30 -4.07 27.93 -1.18
C LEU A 30 -3.98 29.39 -0.74
N THR A 31 -4.97 30.22 -1.08
CA THR A 31 -5.03 31.62 -0.60
C THR A 31 -5.09 31.68 0.92
N GLY A 32 -5.95 30.87 1.56
CA GLY A 32 -6.06 30.83 3.02
C GLY A 32 -4.76 30.37 3.70
N ILE A 33 -4.07 29.36 3.15
CA ILE A 33 -2.75 28.94 3.63
C ILE A 33 -1.75 30.10 3.53
N ASN A 34 -1.68 30.77 2.38
CA ASN A 34 -0.76 31.88 2.17
C ASN A 34 -1.05 33.06 3.11
N GLU A 35 -2.32 33.32 3.43
CA GLU A 35 -2.70 34.34 4.41
C GLU A 35 -2.27 33.98 5.82
N MET A 36 -2.47 32.73 6.26
CA MET A 36 -1.99 32.26 7.56
C MET A 36 -0.46 32.37 7.67
N LEU A 37 0.26 32.04 6.59
CA LEU A 37 1.72 32.09 6.54
C LEU A 37 2.31 33.51 6.57
N LYS A 38 1.50 34.58 6.43
CA LYS A 38 1.98 35.97 6.63
C LYS A 38 2.23 36.29 8.11
N GLY A 39 1.61 35.55 9.03
CA GLY A 39 1.75 35.72 10.47
C GLY A 39 2.89 34.91 11.08
N ASP A 40 2.85 34.74 12.40
CA ASP A 40 3.78 33.84 13.11
C ASP A 40 3.44 32.38 12.80
N PHE A 41 4.32 31.69 12.08
CA PHE A 41 4.18 30.28 11.75
C PHE A 41 3.99 29.40 12.98
N GLY A 42 4.63 29.72 14.12
CA GLY A 42 4.50 28.94 15.35
C GLY A 42 3.05 28.81 15.82
N SER A 43 2.24 29.85 15.61
CA SER A 43 0.84 29.93 16.00
C SER A 43 -0.15 29.21 15.07
N VAL A 44 0.24 28.96 13.81
CA VAL A 44 -0.64 28.39 12.76
C VAL A 44 -0.12 27.07 12.18
N ALA A 45 1.03 26.58 12.66
CA ALA A 45 1.74 25.48 12.03
C ALA A 45 0.93 24.18 11.99
N GLN A 46 0.10 23.87 12.99
CA GLN A 46 -0.70 22.65 12.98
C GLN A 46 -1.75 22.69 11.87
N GLU A 47 -2.48 23.79 11.76
CA GLU A 47 -3.53 24.03 10.77
C GLU A 47 -2.96 24.05 9.35
N VAL A 48 -1.83 24.74 9.17
CA VAL A 48 -1.15 24.82 7.88
C VAL A 48 -0.63 23.46 7.45
N ILE A 49 0.08 22.73 8.32
CA ILE A 49 0.64 21.40 7.99
C ILE A 49 -0.50 20.43 7.67
N ARG A 50 -1.58 20.40 8.45
CA ARG A 50 -2.80 19.59 8.16
C ARG A 50 -3.41 19.94 6.81
N SER A 51 -3.44 21.22 6.45
CA SER A 51 -3.96 21.66 5.15
C SER A 51 -3.06 21.21 4.00
N VAL A 52 -1.73 21.29 4.16
CA VAL A 52 -0.76 20.86 3.15
C VAL A 52 -0.75 19.34 2.97
N ILE A 53 -0.91 18.53 4.03
CA ILE A 53 -0.97 17.05 3.87
C ILE A 53 -2.22 16.66 3.11
N ASN A 54 -3.34 17.32 3.40
CA ASN A 54 -4.57 17.10 2.65
C ASN A 54 -4.41 17.49 1.17
N LEU A 55 -3.71 18.59 0.85
CA LEU A 55 -3.37 18.94 -0.53
C LEU A 55 -2.45 17.89 -1.19
N CYS A 56 -1.47 17.37 -0.47
CA CYS A 56 -0.60 16.29 -0.97
C CYS A 56 -1.42 15.06 -1.36
N VAL A 57 -2.27 14.56 -0.45
CA VAL A 57 -3.13 13.39 -0.67
C VAL A 57 -4.11 13.62 -1.83
N MET A 58 -4.69 14.83 -1.92
CA MET A 58 -5.54 15.25 -3.03
C MET A 58 -4.82 15.17 -4.38
N GLU A 59 -3.60 15.72 -4.48
CA GLU A 59 -2.82 15.67 -5.71
C GLU A 59 -2.40 14.25 -6.06
N TRP A 60 -2.10 13.44 -5.06
CA TRP A 60 -1.73 12.04 -5.28
C TRP A 60 -2.88 11.19 -5.83
N PHE A 61 -4.12 11.45 -5.39
CA PHE A 61 -5.30 10.72 -5.86
C PHE A 61 -5.80 11.23 -7.21
N TRP A 62 -5.75 12.54 -7.44
CA TRP A 62 -6.51 13.18 -8.52
C TRP A 62 -5.78 14.28 -9.26
N GLY A 63 -4.61 14.69 -8.79
CA GLY A 63 -3.81 15.75 -9.38
C GLY A 63 -2.68 15.21 -10.25
N ALA A 64 -1.53 15.88 -10.15
CA ALA A 64 -0.30 15.49 -10.82
C ALA A 64 0.79 15.19 -9.78
N ASP A 65 1.62 14.18 -10.06
CA ASP A 65 2.74 13.80 -9.18
C ASP A 65 3.65 14.98 -8.87
N ASP A 66 3.93 15.84 -9.87
CA ASP A 66 4.77 17.02 -9.67
C ASP A 66 4.20 17.98 -8.62
N SER A 67 2.87 18.16 -8.60
CA SER A 67 2.18 18.99 -7.61
C SER A 67 2.20 18.33 -6.24
N MET A 68 1.97 17.02 -6.16
CA MET A 68 2.10 16.24 -4.93
C MET A 68 3.51 16.39 -4.33
N TRP A 69 4.56 16.20 -5.14
CA TRP A 69 5.95 16.35 -4.72
C TRP A 69 6.28 17.78 -4.28
N ALA A 70 5.71 18.81 -4.92
CA ALA A 70 5.86 20.19 -4.46
C ALA A 70 5.27 20.41 -3.07
N HIS A 71 4.09 19.85 -2.79
CA HIS A 71 3.48 19.91 -1.45
C HIS A 71 4.31 19.15 -0.40
N LEU A 72 4.84 17.97 -0.74
CA LEU A 72 5.74 17.21 0.14
C LEU A 72 7.01 18.00 0.49
N ARG A 73 7.65 18.65 -0.50
CA ARG A 73 8.83 19.50 -0.25
C ARG A 73 8.52 20.65 0.71
N GLY A 74 7.41 21.36 0.48
CA GLY A 74 6.96 22.44 1.36
C GLY A 74 6.66 21.94 2.78
N MET A 75 6.01 20.79 2.89
CA MET A 75 5.74 20.13 4.16
C MET A 75 7.01 19.76 4.92
N LYS A 76 7.98 19.15 4.25
CA LYS A 76 9.26 18.78 4.87
C LYS A 76 9.93 20.01 5.51
N HIS A 77 9.91 21.14 4.81
CA HIS A 77 10.44 22.39 5.34
C HIS A 77 9.66 22.85 6.60
N MET A 78 8.33 22.80 6.57
CA MET A 78 7.48 23.13 7.71
C MET A 78 7.72 22.24 8.93
N ILE A 79 7.90 20.92 8.72
CA ILE A 79 8.25 19.96 9.77
C ILE A 79 9.60 20.32 10.40
N ASN A 80 10.61 20.64 9.58
CA ASN A 80 11.93 21.05 10.07
C ASN A 80 11.88 22.35 10.89
N LEU A 81 11.04 23.32 10.49
CA LEU A 81 10.81 24.55 11.27
C LEU A 81 10.17 24.29 12.63
N ARG A 82 9.53 23.14 12.80
CA ARG A 82 8.99 22.67 14.08
C ARG A 82 9.95 21.76 14.84
N SER A 83 11.20 21.60 14.37
CA SER A 83 12.21 20.70 14.94
C SER A 83 11.80 19.22 14.86
N GLY A 84 11.13 18.84 13.77
CA GLY A 84 10.72 17.46 13.49
C GLY A 84 9.24 17.19 13.75
N LEU A 85 8.82 15.96 13.49
CA LEU A 85 7.43 15.50 13.56
C LEU A 85 6.84 15.64 14.97
N ARG A 86 7.58 15.19 16.00
CA ARG A 86 7.19 15.37 17.42
C ARG A 86 7.02 16.85 17.79
N GLY A 87 7.80 17.72 17.17
CA GLY A 87 7.77 19.14 17.43
C GLY A 87 6.52 19.87 16.89
N ILE A 88 5.73 19.24 16.02
CA ILE A 88 4.41 19.74 15.58
C ILE A 88 3.43 19.84 16.75
N LYS A 89 3.56 18.93 17.73
CA LYS A 89 2.69 18.77 18.90
C LYS A 89 1.23 18.44 18.52
N ASP A 90 1.07 17.60 17.50
CA ASP A 90 -0.21 17.12 16.99
C ASP A 90 -0.12 15.62 16.74
N ILE A 91 -0.55 14.81 17.71
CA ILE A 91 -0.38 13.35 17.66
C ILE A 91 -1.12 12.73 16.46
N VAL A 92 -2.33 13.21 16.18
CA VAL A 92 -3.15 12.67 15.08
C VAL A 92 -2.58 13.12 13.74
N GLY A 93 -2.26 14.41 13.58
CA GLY A 93 -1.66 14.91 12.34
C GLY A 93 -0.30 14.28 12.05
N GLU A 94 0.53 14.08 13.07
CA GLU A 94 1.78 13.34 12.97
C GLU A 94 1.56 11.91 12.47
N SER A 95 0.60 11.19 13.05
CA SER A 95 0.32 9.80 12.65
C SER A 95 -0.17 9.72 11.21
N ILE A 96 -0.99 10.67 10.76
CA ILE A 96 -1.44 10.78 9.36
C ILE A 96 -0.25 11.07 8.44
N ILE A 97 0.67 11.96 8.84
CA ILE A 97 1.87 12.28 8.06
C ILE A 97 2.76 11.05 7.90
N ILE A 98 3.05 10.34 8.99
CA ILE A 98 3.87 9.11 8.98
C ILE A 98 3.24 8.05 8.08
N LEU A 99 1.94 7.80 8.26
CA LEU A 99 1.17 6.86 7.46
C LEU A 99 1.24 7.22 5.97
N THR A 100 0.98 8.49 5.63
CA THR A 100 0.99 8.97 4.23
C THR A 100 2.39 8.86 3.60
N ASP A 101 3.45 9.18 4.35
CA ASP A 101 4.83 9.07 3.87
C ASP A 101 5.17 7.61 3.51
N TYR A 102 4.79 6.65 4.36
CA TYR A 102 4.92 5.24 4.02
C TYR A 102 4.10 4.85 2.79
N GLU A 103 2.83 5.25 2.71
CA GLU A 103 1.97 4.90 1.57
C GLU A 103 2.53 5.41 0.23
N ILE A 104 3.02 6.65 0.20
CA ILE A 104 3.67 7.23 -0.97
C ILE A 104 4.97 6.48 -1.29
N SER A 105 5.83 6.26 -0.30
CA SER A 105 7.09 5.54 -0.50
C SER A 105 6.88 4.10 -0.96
N CYS A 106 5.84 3.41 -0.49
CA CYS A 106 5.47 2.08 -0.95
C CYS A 106 5.00 2.10 -2.41
N CYS A 107 4.19 3.09 -2.79
CA CYS A 107 3.68 3.22 -4.15
C CYS A 107 4.78 3.54 -5.17
N PHE A 108 5.76 4.36 -4.81
CA PHE A 108 6.85 4.75 -5.71
C PHE A 108 8.13 3.94 -5.52
N GLU A 109 8.15 3.00 -4.58
CA GLU A 109 9.31 2.18 -4.25
C GLU A 109 10.54 3.02 -3.88
N THR A 110 10.36 4.05 -3.06
CA THR A 110 11.41 4.99 -2.64
C THR A 110 11.70 4.92 -1.14
N GLU A 111 12.77 5.62 -0.71
CA GLU A 111 12.97 5.92 0.71
C GLU A 111 11.84 6.81 1.26
N LEU A 112 11.73 6.87 2.58
CA LEU A 112 10.80 7.77 3.28
C LEU A 112 11.29 9.21 3.15
N TYR A 113 10.40 10.11 2.76
CA TYR A 113 10.77 11.49 2.46
C TYR A 113 10.54 12.39 3.68
N LEU A 114 9.34 12.36 4.26
CA LEU A 114 8.97 13.22 5.38
C LEU A 114 9.65 12.80 6.69
N GLN A 115 9.88 11.51 6.89
CA GLN A 115 10.57 10.96 8.06
C GLN A 115 12.11 10.94 7.92
N SER A 116 12.66 11.29 6.74
CA SER A 116 14.12 11.30 6.55
C SER A 116 14.83 12.19 7.57
N ASN A 117 15.84 11.65 8.27
CA ASN A 117 16.57 12.35 9.34
C ASN A 117 15.71 12.80 10.54
N ASP A 118 14.50 12.29 10.68
CA ASP A 118 13.66 12.53 11.86
C ASP A 118 13.82 11.37 12.86
N PRO A 119 14.00 11.63 14.17
CA PRO A 119 14.12 10.57 15.18
C PRO A 119 12.97 9.58 15.19
N VAL A 120 11.76 9.99 14.80
CA VAL A 120 10.57 9.12 14.80
C VAL A 120 10.75 7.88 13.92
N LEU A 121 11.62 7.96 12.90
CA LEU A 121 11.93 6.83 12.01
C LEU A 121 12.52 5.62 12.78
N LEU A 122 13.25 5.90 13.85
CA LEU A 122 13.93 4.89 14.67
C LEU A 122 13.08 4.44 15.86
N GLU A 123 11.99 5.14 16.15
CA GLU A 123 11.12 4.80 17.26
C GLU A 123 10.37 3.49 17.00
N GLU A 124 10.17 2.71 18.07
CA GLU A 124 9.31 1.54 17.99
C GLU A 124 7.85 1.97 17.91
N ILE A 125 7.13 1.39 16.95
CA ILE A 125 5.70 1.62 16.80
C ILE A 125 4.98 0.72 17.80
N PRO A 126 4.19 1.27 18.74
CA PRO A 126 3.42 0.46 19.68
C PRO A 126 2.30 -0.24 18.92
N ILE A 127 2.40 -1.56 18.78
CA ILE A 127 1.37 -2.40 18.16
C ILE A 127 0.56 -3.06 19.29
N PRO A 128 -0.78 -2.95 19.30
CA PRO A 128 -1.65 -3.69 20.20
C PRO A 128 -1.41 -5.20 20.10
N THR A 129 -1.65 -5.95 21.17
CA THR A 129 -1.46 -7.42 21.18
C THR A 129 -2.61 -8.18 20.49
N SER A 130 -3.71 -7.50 20.16
CA SER A 130 -4.84 -8.05 19.44
C SER A 130 -5.59 -6.95 18.67
N TRP A 131 -6.24 -7.35 17.58
CA TRP A 131 -7.10 -6.53 16.74
C TRP A 131 -8.19 -7.42 16.13
N PRO A 132 -9.28 -6.86 15.58
CA PRO A 132 -10.35 -7.66 14.98
C PRO A 132 -9.83 -8.54 13.82
N ASP A 133 -10.41 -9.73 13.64
CA ASP A 133 -9.95 -10.70 12.62
C ASP A 133 -9.89 -10.10 11.19
N GLY A 134 -10.80 -9.19 10.84
CA GLY A 134 -10.80 -8.49 9.53
C GLY A 134 -9.61 -7.56 9.32
N PHE A 135 -8.99 -7.09 10.39
CA PHE A 135 -7.82 -6.22 10.34
C PHE A 135 -6.56 -7.03 10.10
N ASP A 136 -6.60 -8.36 10.27
CA ASP A 136 -5.42 -9.19 10.10
C ASP A 136 -4.84 -9.07 8.69
N CYS A 137 -3.52 -8.98 8.63
CA CYS A 137 -2.75 -8.61 7.45
C CYS A 137 -1.53 -9.53 7.34
N PRO A 138 -1.18 -10.03 6.14
CA PRO A 138 -0.03 -10.90 5.97
C PRO A 138 1.31 -10.16 6.06
N LEU A 139 1.33 -8.91 6.52
CA LEU A 139 2.54 -8.09 6.60
C LEU A 139 3.19 -8.09 7.99
N ILE A 140 2.48 -8.49 9.03
CA ILE A 140 3.03 -8.59 10.38
C ILE A 140 2.65 -9.93 11.03
N ARG A 141 3.30 -10.24 12.16
CA ARG A 141 2.92 -11.37 13.01
C ARG A 141 1.51 -11.17 13.58
N SER A 142 0.77 -12.27 13.68
CA SER A 142 -0.53 -12.36 14.32
C SER A 142 -0.56 -13.60 15.20
N ASN A 143 -1.39 -13.57 16.24
CA ASN A 143 -1.59 -14.72 17.14
C ASN A 143 -2.49 -15.80 16.53
N VAL A 144 -3.13 -15.51 15.39
CA VAL A 144 -4.01 -16.42 14.66
C VAL A 144 -3.52 -16.61 13.23
N SER A 145 -3.62 -17.84 12.71
CA SER A 145 -3.42 -18.10 11.28
C SER A 145 -4.65 -17.68 10.48
N PHE A 146 -4.46 -17.31 9.21
CA PHE A 146 -5.59 -17.05 8.32
C PHE A 146 -6.45 -18.30 8.14
N ASP A 147 -5.85 -19.50 8.15
CA ASP A 147 -6.59 -20.75 8.13
C ASP A 147 -7.52 -20.91 9.35
N GLY A 148 -7.06 -20.48 10.54
CA GLY A 148 -7.83 -20.53 11.78
C GLY A 148 -9.04 -19.58 11.80
N VAL A 149 -8.97 -18.46 11.07
CA VAL A 149 -10.07 -17.48 10.96
C VAL A 149 -10.80 -17.51 9.61
N ARG A 150 -10.49 -18.48 8.74
CA ARG A 150 -10.98 -18.53 7.35
C ARG A 150 -12.50 -18.48 7.24
N ALA A 151 -13.22 -19.16 8.13
CA ALA A 151 -14.69 -19.22 8.10
C ALA A 151 -15.31 -17.84 8.38
N LYS A 152 -14.73 -17.07 9.31
CA LYS A 152 -15.20 -15.70 9.63
C LYS A 152 -14.88 -14.73 8.49
N LEU A 153 -13.70 -14.89 7.89
CA LEU A 153 -13.26 -14.09 6.75
C LEU A 153 -13.83 -14.59 5.41
N GLY A 154 -14.65 -15.65 5.39
CA GLY A 154 -15.21 -16.20 4.15
C GLY A 154 -14.14 -16.58 3.12
N LEU A 155 -12.98 -17.04 3.61
CA LEU A 155 -11.85 -17.48 2.78
C LEU A 155 -11.98 -18.98 2.49
N THR A 156 -11.60 -19.34 1.27
CA THR A 156 -11.22 -20.71 0.89
C THR A 156 -10.00 -21.17 1.69
N GLU A 157 -9.84 -22.48 1.85
CA GLU A 157 -8.62 -23.06 2.45
C GLU A 157 -7.35 -22.69 1.67
N ALA A 158 -7.39 -22.72 0.34
CA ALA A 158 -6.23 -22.37 -0.48
C ALA A 158 -5.86 -20.88 -0.33
N GLY A 159 -6.83 -19.96 -0.45
CA GLY A 159 -6.62 -18.54 -0.19
C GLY A 159 -6.03 -18.24 1.20
N ALA A 160 -6.52 -18.90 2.25
CA ALA A 160 -6.01 -18.73 3.61
C ALA A 160 -4.54 -19.19 3.75
N ARG A 161 -4.19 -20.36 3.18
CA ARG A 161 -2.82 -20.86 3.17
C ARG A 161 -1.86 -19.93 2.43
N ILE A 162 -2.30 -19.32 1.32
CA ILE A 162 -1.47 -18.34 0.59
C ILE A 162 -1.14 -17.13 1.48
N LEU A 163 -2.12 -16.63 2.23
CA LEU A 163 -1.90 -15.50 3.14
C LEU A 163 -0.95 -15.87 4.29
N ASP A 164 -1.06 -17.07 4.85
CA ASP A 164 -0.13 -17.56 5.88
C ASP A 164 1.30 -17.73 5.32
N ASP A 165 1.46 -18.20 4.09
CA ASP A 165 2.75 -18.29 3.41
C ASP A 165 3.37 -16.90 3.15
N VAL A 166 2.56 -15.92 2.73
CA VAL A 166 2.99 -14.53 2.55
C VAL A 166 3.38 -13.90 3.89
N ARG A 167 2.64 -14.19 4.96
CA ARG A 167 2.98 -13.77 6.32
C ARG A 167 4.34 -14.30 6.73
N PHE A 168 4.55 -15.61 6.60
CA PHE A 168 5.82 -16.25 6.89
C PHE A 168 6.97 -15.61 6.11
N LEU A 169 6.77 -15.35 4.82
CA LEU A 169 7.78 -14.73 3.95
C LEU A 169 8.11 -13.31 4.39
N THR A 170 7.09 -12.49 4.68
CA THR A 170 7.28 -11.10 5.10
C THR A 170 7.98 -11.03 6.45
N THR A 171 7.53 -11.78 7.44
CA THR A 171 8.15 -11.78 8.78
C THR A 171 9.58 -12.30 8.73
N SER A 172 9.86 -13.30 7.89
CA SER A 172 11.22 -13.79 7.68
C SER A 172 12.18 -12.69 7.17
N ILE A 173 11.69 -11.74 6.37
CA ILE A 173 12.50 -10.62 5.89
C ILE A 173 12.64 -9.54 6.95
N THR A 174 11.54 -9.14 7.59
CA THR A 174 11.55 -8.03 8.56
C THR A 174 12.26 -8.36 9.87
N GLU A 175 12.49 -9.65 10.14
CA GLU A 175 13.12 -10.15 11.36
C GLU A 175 14.47 -10.85 11.09
N ALA A 176 14.91 -10.94 9.84
CA ALA A 176 16.18 -11.55 9.51
C ALA A 176 17.36 -10.73 10.06
N ASP A 177 18.42 -11.46 10.45
CA ASP A 177 19.73 -10.92 10.81
C ASP A 177 20.52 -10.35 9.62
N GLY A 178 20.00 -10.49 8.39
CA GLY A 178 20.63 -10.04 7.16
C GLY A 178 21.77 -10.94 6.65
N GLY A 179 21.96 -12.13 7.23
CA GLY A 179 23.04 -13.05 6.84
C GLY A 179 22.87 -13.64 5.42
N PRO A 180 23.96 -13.88 4.66
CA PRO A 180 23.87 -14.43 3.29
C PRO A 180 23.16 -15.79 3.17
N ALA A 181 23.20 -16.61 4.22
CA ALA A 181 22.47 -17.87 4.28
C ALA A 181 20.95 -17.66 4.46
N SER A 182 20.58 -16.70 5.31
CA SER A 182 19.18 -16.30 5.53
C SER A 182 18.58 -15.74 4.24
N ILE A 183 19.29 -14.83 3.56
CA ILE A 183 18.86 -14.25 2.27
C ILE A 183 18.58 -15.35 1.23
N ARG A 184 19.51 -16.30 1.04
CA ARG A 184 19.33 -17.40 0.09
C ARG A 184 18.14 -18.28 0.43
N LYS A 185 17.91 -18.55 1.72
CA LYS A 185 16.75 -19.33 2.17
C LYS A 185 15.44 -18.60 1.86
N ILE A 186 15.36 -17.30 2.15
CA ILE A 186 14.19 -16.46 1.85
C ILE A 186 13.92 -16.43 0.35
N GLN A 187 14.94 -16.20 -0.49
CA GLN A 187 14.80 -16.26 -1.95
C GLN A 187 14.31 -17.63 -2.44
N GLY A 188 14.86 -18.71 -1.90
CA GLY A 188 14.44 -20.07 -2.22
C GLY A 188 12.96 -20.32 -1.87
N THR A 189 12.53 -19.90 -0.68
CA THR A 189 11.13 -19.97 -0.26
C THR A 189 10.23 -19.14 -1.18
N ALA A 190 10.60 -17.90 -1.50
CA ALA A 190 9.84 -17.04 -2.40
C ALA A 190 9.71 -17.65 -3.81
N SER A 191 10.79 -18.25 -4.33
CA SER A 191 10.81 -18.92 -5.64
C SER A 191 9.89 -20.15 -5.66
N TRP A 192 9.88 -20.92 -4.58
CA TRP A 192 8.95 -22.04 -4.42
C TRP A 192 7.49 -21.58 -4.37
N ILE A 193 7.18 -20.54 -3.59
CA ILE A 193 5.83 -19.95 -3.53
C ILE A 193 5.42 -19.45 -4.92
N TYR A 194 6.27 -18.66 -5.58
CA TYR A 194 6.02 -18.14 -6.93
C TYR A 194 5.72 -19.26 -7.93
N SER A 195 6.54 -20.32 -7.94
CA SER A 195 6.36 -21.47 -8.83
C SER A 195 5.04 -22.20 -8.56
N ARG A 196 4.70 -22.42 -7.29
CA ARG A 196 3.44 -23.05 -6.88
C ARG A 196 2.23 -22.21 -7.32
N LEU A 197 2.23 -20.91 -7.06
CA LEU A 197 1.13 -20.01 -7.42
C LEU A 197 0.95 -19.86 -8.93
N SER A 198 2.03 -19.97 -9.70
CA SER A 198 2.00 -19.94 -11.17
C SER A 198 1.30 -21.19 -11.73
N ASN A 199 1.58 -22.36 -11.15
CA ASN A 199 1.06 -23.66 -11.60
C ASN A 199 -0.41 -23.91 -11.24
N ILE A 200 -0.97 -23.20 -10.26
CA ILE A 200 -2.39 -23.31 -9.88
C ILE A 200 -3.32 -22.88 -11.04
N SER A 201 -2.83 -22.03 -11.95
CA SER A 201 -3.59 -21.58 -13.13
C SER A 201 -3.98 -22.71 -14.12
N GLY A 202 -3.43 -23.92 -13.99
CA GLY A 202 -3.57 -25.00 -14.97
C GLY A 202 -4.13 -26.33 -14.45
N LYS A 203 -4.70 -26.42 -13.24
CA LYS A 203 -5.20 -27.71 -12.71
C LYS A 203 -6.52 -27.59 -11.94
N GLU A 204 -7.62 -27.59 -12.67
CA GLU A 204 -8.80 -28.41 -12.34
C GLU A 204 -9.37 -28.99 -13.64
N GLY A 205 -9.07 -30.26 -13.91
CA GLY A 205 -9.49 -30.94 -15.14
C GLY A 205 -8.43 -31.89 -15.65
N GLY A 206 -8.25 -33.03 -14.98
CA GLY A 206 -7.51 -34.14 -15.59
C GLY A 206 -8.29 -34.72 -16.75
N GLN A 207 -7.95 -34.34 -17.99
CA GLN A 207 -7.86 -35.19 -19.18
C GLN A 207 -7.61 -34.33 -20.43
N GLY A 208 -6.45 -34.56 -21.06
CA GLY A 208 -6.18 -34.14 -22.45
C GLY A 208 -5.47 -32.79 -22.59
N GLU A 209 -4.41 -32.79 -23.39
CA GLU A 209 -3.62 -31.64 -23.85
C GLU A 209 -4.47 -30.68 -24.71
N LYS A 210 -5.40 -29.97 -24.09
CA LYS A 210 -5.88 -28.68 -24.59
C LYS A 210 -5.51 -27.65 -23.54
N GLU A 211 -4.92 -26.54 -23.97
CA GLU A 211 -4.78 -25.35 -23.15
C GLU A 211 -6.18 -24.98 -22.63
N THR A 212 -6.52 -25.43 -21.43
CA THR A 212 -7.76 -25.03 -20.76
C THR A 212 -7.62 -23.54 -20.52
N GLU A 213 -8.35 -22.72 -21.28
CA GLU A 213 -8.41 -21.28 -21.06
C GLU A 213 -8.72 -21.04 -19.58
N VAL A 214 -7.83 -20.31 -18.89
CA VAL A 214 -8.04 -19.97 -17.49
C VAL A 214 -9.34 -19.17 -17.39
N ALA A 215 -10.35 -19.74 -16.73
CA ALA A 215 -11.68 -19.12 -16.59
C ALA A 215 -11.56 -17.62 -16.26
N ASP A 216 -12.38 -16.78 -16.91
CA ASP A 216 -12.39 -15.36 -16.57
C ASP A 216 -12.84 -15.23 -15.10
N VAL A 217 -12.30 -14.22 -14.41
CA VAL A 217 -12.68 -13.90 -13.03
C VAL A 217 -14.20 -13.72 -12.91
N ALA A 218 -14.82 -13.19 -13.97
CA ALA A 218 -16.26 -12.99 -14.04
C ALA A 218 -17.06 -14.30 -13.96
N ASP A 219 -16.47 -15.42 -14.39
CA ASP A 219 -17.13 -16.72 -14.46
C ASP A 219 -16.95 -17.54 -13.17
N MET A 220 -16.16 -17.06 -12.22
CA MET A 220 -15.97 -17.71 -10.91
C MET A 220 -17.30 -17.76 -10.14
N ALA A 221 -17.61 -18.94 -9.61
CA ALA A 221 -18.93 -19.28 -9.10
C ALA A 221 -19.21 -18.62 -7.74
N SER A 222 -18.19 -18.48 -6.89
CA SER A 222 -18.34 -17.93 -5.54
C SER A 222 -17.52 -16.66 -5.29
N GLU A 223 -17.95 -15.84 -4.33
CA GLU A 223 -17.16 -14.68 -3.88
C GLU A 223 -15.84 -15.11 -3.22
N ALA A 224 -15.83 -16.25 -2.54
CA ALA A 224 -14.64 -16.82 -1.90
C ALA A 224 -13.55 -17.17 -2.94
N GLU A 225 -13.93 -17.75 -4.09
CA GLU A 225 -13.02 -18.02 -5.21
C GLU A 225 -12.45 -16.74 -5.82
N ARG A 226 -13.25 -15.67 -5.93
CA ARG A 226 -12.79 -14.36 -6.42
C ARG A 226 -11.78 -13.72 -5.47
N ILE A 227 -12.01 -13.85 -4.16
CA ILE A 227 -11.05 -13.42 -3.12
C ILE A 227 -9.77 -14.25 -3.23
N GLU A 228 -9.88 -15.57 -3.33
CA GLU A 228 -8.73 -16.47 -3.51
C GLU A 228 -7.89 -16.05 -4.71
N GLU A 229 -8.52 -15.78 -5.86
CA GLU A 229 -7.80 -15.38 -7.07
C GLU A 229 -7.08 -14.04 -6.91
N ALA A 230 -7.71 -13.06 -6.25
CA ALA A 230 -7.08 -11.78 -5.94
C ALA A 230 -5.87 -11.96 -5.02
N VAL A 231 -6.00 -12.80 -3.99
CA VAL A 231 -4.91 -13.17 -3.06
C VAL A 231 -3.80 -13.92 -3.79
N ARG A 232 -4.13 -14.88 -4.65
CA ARG A 232 -3.18 -15.68 -5.43
C ARG A 232 -2.34 -14.80 -6.35
N LEU A 233 -2.98 -13.88 -7.08
CA LEU A 233 -2.29 -12.99 -8.02
C LEU A 233 -1.41 -11.96 -7.29
N ALA A 234 -1.88 -11.39 -6.17
CA ALA A 234 -1.04 -10.53 -5.33
C ALA A 234 0.14 -11.32 -4.74
N GLY A 235 -0.10 -12.52 -4.22
CA GLY A 235 0.95 -13.40 -3.69
C GLY A 235 1.98 -13.80 -4.75
N LEU A 236 1.54 -14.02 -6.00
CA LEU A 236 2.40 -14.34 -7.13
C LEU A 236 3.35 -13.18 -7.46
N ILE A 237 2.81 -11.96 -7.60
CA ILE A 237 3.61 -10.76 -7.90
C ILE A 237 4.58 -10.46 -6.75
N TYR A 238 4.11 -10.54 -5.51
CA TYR A 238 4.91 -10.30 -4.32
C TYR A 238 6.06 -11.31 -4.17
N SER A 239 5.77 -12.60 -4.34
CA SER A 239 6.79 -13.66 -4.28
C SER A 239 7.77 -13.58 -5.45
N TRP A 240 7.31 -13.18 -6.63
CA TRP A 240 8.20 -12.89 -7.76
C TRP A 240 9.21 -11.80 -7.41
N SER A 241 8.74 -10.69 -6.83
CA SER A 241 9.60 -9.54 -6.48
C SER A 241 10.69 -9.95 -5.50
N ILE A 242 10.33 -10.72 -4.46
CA ILE A 242 11.26 -11.22 -3.44
C ILE A 242 12.24 -12.25 -4.02
N SER A 243 11.76 -13.19 -4.83
CA SER A 243 12.61 -14.24 -5.42
C SER A 243 13.59 -13.71 -6.46
N SER A 244 13.15 -12.76 -7.29
CA SER A 244 13.96 -12.15 -8.35
C SER A 244 14.86 -11.02 -7.84
N MET A 245 14.64 -10.55 -6.61
CA MET A 245 15.25 -9.33 -6.08
C MET A 245 15.02 -8.10 -6.97
N ALA A 246 13.90 -8.08 -7.69
CA ALA A 246 13.47 -6.95 -8.49
C ALA A 246 12.28 -6.26 -7.80
N GLN A 247 12.24 -4.94 -7.87
CA GLN A 247 11.09 -4.17 -7.37
C GLN A 247 9.80 -4.56 -8.12
N ILE A 248 8.65 -4.42 -7.48
CA ILE A 248 7.34 -4.82 -8.02
C ILE A 248 7.01 -4.04 -9.30
N SER A 249 7.39 -2.77 -9.41
CA SER A 249 7.24 -1.98 -10.64
C SER A 249 7.93 -2.60 -11.86
N GLN A 250 8.90 -3.51 -11.66
CA GLN A 250 9.61 -4.21 -12.72
C GLN A 250 8.91 -5.48 -13.19
N PHE A 251 7.78 -5.87 -12.60
CA PHE A 251 7.01 -7.04 -13.04
C PHE A 251 6.37 -6.78 -14.41
N LYS A 252 6.86 -7.46 -15.46
CA LYS A 252 6.51 -7.14 -16.87
C LYS A 252 5.32 -7.91 -17.44
N ASP A 253 4.73 -8.86 -16.71
CA ASP A 253 3.59 -9.63 -17.21
C ASP A 253 2.28 -8.81 -17.12
N GLY A 254 1.98 -8.09 -18.21
CA GLY A 254 0.78 -7.28 -18.34
C GLY A 254 -0.53 -8.08 -18.28
N LYS A 255 -0.54 -9.36 -18.68
CA LYS A 255 -1.75 -10.20 -18.62
C LYS A 255 -2.07 -10.54 -17.16
N THR A 256 -1.06 -10.92 -16.39
CA THR A 256 -1.20 -11.17 -14.95
C THR A 256 -1.60 -9.91 -14.19
N LEU A 257 -1.00 -8.75 -14.50
CA LEU A 257 -1.38 -7.47 -13.90
C LEU A 257 -2.84 -7.09 -14.20
N GLU A 258 -3.29 -7.30 -15.44
CA GLU A 258 -4.69 -7.07 -15.82
C GLU A 258 -5.64 -8.01 -15.08
N ARG A 259 -5.30 -9.31 -15.02
CA ARG A 259 -6.08 -10.31 -14.29
C ARG A 259 -6.16 -9.99 -12.80
N ALA A 260 -5.07 -9.53 -12.18
CA ALA A 260 -5.03 -9.15 -10.77
C ALA A 260 -6.00 -7.98 -10.47
N TYR A 261 -6.03 -7.00 -11.36
CA TYR A 261 -6.97 -5.88 -11.25
C TYR A 261 -8.43 -6.33 -11.42
N LYS A 262 -8.72 -7.18 -12.41
CA LYS A 262 -10.06 -7.76 -12.59
C LYS A 262 -10.49 -8.59 -11.38
N ALA A 263 -9.63 -9.46 -10.86
CA ALA A 263 -9.86 -10.27 -9.64
C ALA A 263 -10.26 -9.40 -8.45
N MET A 264 -9.47 -8.38 -8.17
CA MET A 264 -9.76 -7.45 -7.08
C MET A 264 -11.07 -6.68 -7.29
N ARG A 265 -11.38 -6.26 -8.53
CA ARG A 265 -12.61 -5.51 -8.87
C ARG A 265 -13.88 -6.38 -8.86
N ALA A 266 -13.75 -7.68 -9.02
CA ALA A 266 -14.88 -8.61 -9.04
C ALA A 266 -15.46 -8.91 -7.65
N VAL A 267 -14.67 -8.67 -6.59
CA VAL A 267 -15.14 -8.76 -5.21
C VAL A 267 -15.81 -7.46 -4.79
N ASN A 268 -16.93 -7.55 -4.06
CA ASN A 268 -17.67 -6.38 -3.63
C ASN A 268 -16.82 -5.52 -2.67
N LEU A 269 -16.88 -4.19 -2.82
CA LEU A 269 -16.19 -3.27 -1.90
C LEU A 269 -16.67 -3.41 -0.46
N THR A 270 -17.94 -3.78 -0.23
CA THR A 270 -18.44 -4.08 1.13
C THR A 270 -17.69 -5.27 1.71
N ARG A 271 -17.41 -6.29 0.90
CA ARG A 271 -16.62 -7.44 1.36
C ARG A 271 -15.19 -7.05 1.70
N TRP A 272 -14.56 -6.21 0.88
CA TRP A 272 -13.23 -5.67 1.19
C TRP A 272 -13.20 -4.79 2.46
N LYS A 273 -14.31 -4.15 2.82
CA LYS A 273 -14.43 -3.41 4.09
C LYS A 273 -14.45 -4.33 5.32
N ASP A 274 -14.88 -5.59 5.18
CA ASP A 274 -14.86 -6.56 6.27
C ASP A 274 -13.46 -7.13 6.53
N MET A 275 -12.55 -7.03 5.54
CA MET A 275 -11.18 -7.54 5.61
C MET A 275 -10.14 -6.50 5.13
N PRO A 276 -10.10 -5.29 5.74
CA PRO A 276 -9.25 -4.21 5.27
C PRO A 276 -7.76 -4.55 5.28
N GLY A 277 -7.29 -5.44 6.18
CA GLY A 277 -5.88 -5.85 6.25
C GLY A 277 -5.42 -6.61 5.00
N ILE A 278 -6.21 -7.58 4.53
CA ILE A 278 -5.96 -8.30 3.28
C ILE A 278 -6.06 -7.35 2.09
N PHE A 279 -7.10 -6.52 2.06
CA PHE A 279 -7.33 -5.58 0.97
C PHE A 279 -6.20 -4.56 0.82
N LEU A 280 -5.71 -3.99 1.93
CA LEU A 280 -4.58 -3.06 1.93
C LEU A 280 -3.33 -3.72 1.34
N TRP A 281 -3.00 -4.96 1.75
CA TRP A 281 -1.86 -5.68 1.20
C TRP A 281 -1.98 -5.89 -0.31
N ILE A 282 -3.15 -6.30 -0.82
CA ILE A 282 -3.39 -6.44 -2.28
C ILE A 282 -3.17 -5.10 -2.98
N MET A 283 -3.65 -3.99 -2.40
CA MET A 283 -3.45 -2.65 -2.97
C MET A 283 -1.98 -2.21 -2.96
N LEU A 284 -1.23 -2.52 -1.89
CA LEU A 284 0.21 -2.25 -1.81
C LEU A 284 1.00 -3.02 -2.86
N VAL A 285 0.63 -4.27 -3.15
CA VAL A 285 1.23 -5.04 -4.25
C VAL A 285 0.87 -4.45 -5.62
N ALA A 286 -0.37 -3.97 -5.80
CA ALA A 286 -0.81 -3.44 -7.08
C ALA A 286 -0.25 -2.04 -7.40
N ALA A 287 -0.05 -1.19 -6.40
CA ALA A 287 0.26 0.23 -6.56
C ALA A 287 1.55 0.53 -7.35
N PRO A 288 2.69 -0.17 -7.15
CA PRO A 288 3.95 0.14 -7.85
C PRO A 288 3.90 -0.03 -9.36
N SER A 289 3.04 -0.93 -9.87
CA SER A 289 2.88 -1.15 -11.31
C SER A 289 1.86 -0.22 -11.97
N THR A 290 1.34 0.78 -11.23
CA THR A 290 0.30 1.68 -11.73
C THR A 290 0.84 2.83 -12.57
N LYS A 291 0.12 3.17 -13.64
CA LYS A 291 0.36 4.37 -14.45
C LYS A 291 -0.44 5.55 -13.90
N GLN A 292 -0.14 6.75 -14.40
CA GLN A 292 -0.89 7.99 -14.14
C GLN A 292 -2.24 8.06 -14.88
N ASP A 293 -2.99 6.97 -14.85
CA ASP A 293 -4.31 6.85 -15.47
C ASP A 293 -5.41 6.63 -14.42
N THR A 294 -6.66 6.55 -14.87
CA THR A 294 -7.83 6.34 -14.02
C THR A 294 -7.71 5.09 -13.15
N ARG A 295 -7.11 4.01 -13.67
CA ARG A 295 -6.92 2.75 -12.95
C ARG A 295 -5.88 2.91 -11.85
N GLY A 296 -4.75 3.53 -12.15
CA GLY A 296 -3.71 3.78 -11.16
C GLY A 296 -4.19 4.67 -10.03
N ARG A 297 -4.90 5.75 -10.36
CA ARG A 297 -5.56 6.63 -9.38
C ARG A 297 -6.55 5.89 -8.51
N PHE A 298 -7.34 4.97 -9.09
CA PHE A 298 -8.26 4.13 -8.32
C PHE A 298 -7.52 3.28 -7.29
N ILE A 299 -6.46 2.57 -7.71
CA ILE A 299 -5.66 1.69 -6.83
C ILE A 299 -5.03 2.50 -5.70
N ARG A 300 -4.33 3.60 -6.01
CA ARG A 300 -3.66 4.44 -5.00
C ARG A 300 -4.64 5.02 -3.99
N ARG A 301 -5.80 5.51 -4.46
CA ARG A 301 -6.87 5.98 -3.59
C ARG A 301 -7.39 4.87 -2.67
N LYS A 302 -7.63 3.66 -3.21
CA LYS A 302 -8.13 2.54 -2.41
C LYS A 302 -7.10 2.04 -1.40
N MET A 303 -5.83 2.03 -1.77
CA MET A 303 -4.70 1.77 -0.87
C MET A 303 -4.73 2.74 0.31
N ALA A 304 -4.73 4.04 0.03
CA ALA A 304 -4.67 5.06 1.07
C ALA A 304 -5.93 5.13 1.95
N VAL A 305 -7.11 4.91 1.35
CA VAL A 305 -8.36 4.82 2.14
C VAL A 305 -8.35 3.59 3.05
N ALA A 306 -7.83 2.45 2.59
CA ALA A 306 -7.71 1.26 3.43
C ALA A 306 -6.70 1.46 4.57
N GLY A 307 -5.53 2.05 4.27
CA GLY A 307 -4.51 2.39 5.25
C GLY A 307 -5.03 3.35 6.33
N LEU A 308 -5.69 4.44 5.92
CA LEU A 308 -6.32 5.38 6.85
C LEU A 308 -7.46 4.76 7.66
N SER A 309 -8.29 3.89 7.05
CA SER A 309 -9.36 3.21 7.79
C SER A 309 -8.81 2.32 8.88
N ILE A 310 -7.71 1.61 8.61
CA ILE A 310 -6.99 0.82 9.63
C ILE A 310 -6.36 1.75 10.68
N GLY A 311 -5.73 2.84 10.22
CA GLY A 311 -5.06 3.81 11.08
C GLY A 311 -6.00 4.52 12.06
N PHE A 312 -7.24 4.81 11.65
CA PHE A 312 -8.22 5.42 12.57
C PHE A 312 -8.70 4.47 13.67
N GLU A 313 -8.69 3.16 13.44
CA GLU A 313 -8.91 2.19 14.52
C GLU A 313 -7.65 2.01 15.37
N SER A 314 -6.48 1.94 14.73
CA SER A 314 -5.18 1.94 15.39
C SER A 314 -4.05 2.37 14.47
N PHE A 315 -3.51 3.56 14.69
CA PHE A 315 -2.38 4.09 13.92
C PHE A 315 -1.16 3.19 14.04
N GLY A 316 -0.91 2.61 15.22
CA GLY A 316 0.19 1.66 15.43
C GLY A 316 0.09 0.45 14.50
N VAL A 317 -1.10 -0.14 14.37
CA VAL A 317 -1.37 -1.25 13.46
C VAL A 317 -1.18 -0.83 12.01
N GLY A 318 -1.84 0.25 11.57
CA GLY A 318 -1.78 0.71 10.18
C GLY A 318 -0.36 1.07 9.72
N ILE A 319 0.37 1.81 10.55
CA ILE A 319 1.77 2.18 10.27
C ILE A 319 2.66 0.92 10.26
N SER A 320 2.42 -0.07 11.13
CA SER A 320 3.20 -1.30 11.14
C SER A 320 3.07 -2.12 9.85
N TYR A 321 1.87 -2.19 9.27
CA TYR A 321 1.63 -2.87 7.99
C TYR A 321 2.43 -2.22 6.87
N LEU A 322 2.31 -0.90 6.74
CA LEU A 322 2.99 -0.13 5.71
C LEU A 322 4.52 -0.17 5.88
N ARG A 323 5.00 -0.07 7.13
CA ARG A 323 6.43 -0.19 7.44
C ARG A 323 6.97 -1.57 7.07
N ALA A 324 6.26 -2.65 7.39
CA ALA A 324 6.70 -4.00 7.05
C ALA A 324 6.81 -4.20 5.54
N PHE A 325 5.81 -3.75 4.77
CA PHE A 325 5.85 -3.78 3.31
C PHE A 325 7.00 -2.94 2.74
N TRP A 326 7.17 -1.72 3.24
CA TRP A 326 8.27 -0.84 2.86
C TRP A 326 9.63 -1.47 3.16
N LEU A 327 9.80 -2.10 4.33
CA LEU A 327 11.03 -2.81 4.70
C LEU A 327 11.35 -3.95 3.73
N VAL A 328 10.35 -4.69 3.25
CA VAL A 328 10.55 -5.70 2.20
C VAL A 328 11.04 -5.06 0.91
N GLN A 329 10.41 -3.98 0.44
CA GLN A 329 10.88 -3.26 -0.75
C GLN A 329 12.32 -2.73 -0.56
N ARG A 330 12.66 -2.21 0.61
CA ARG A 330 14.03 -1.75 0.92
C ARG A 330 15.02 -2.89 0.95
N TRP A 331 14.64 -4.04 1.51
CA TRP A 331 15.46 -5.24 1.51
C TRP A 331 15.75 -5.68 0.08
N ILE A 332 14.73 -5.77 -0.79
CA ILE A 332 14.88 -6.07 -2.21
C ILE A 332 15.83 -5.08 -2.90
N ALA A 333 15.64 -3.77 -2.68
CA ALA A 333 16.49 -2.74 -3.29
C ALA A 333 17.96 -2.84 -2.88
N ARG A 334 18.23 -3.23 -1.62
CA ARG A 334 19.60 -3.38 -1.11
C ARG A 334 20.27 -4.65 -1.62
N GLN A 335 19.54 -5.76 -1.67
CA GLN A 335 20.08 -7.06 -2.10
C GLN A 335 20.15 -7.19 -3.64
N GLY A 336 19.29 -6.50 -4.37
CA GLY A 336 19.26 -6.49 -5.84
C GLY A 336 20.32 -5.60 -6.49
N LYS A 337 21.02 -4.75 -5.72
CA LYS A 337 22.15 -3.97 -6.23
C LYS A 337 23.37 -4.88 -6.43
N PRO A 338 24.04 -4.85 -7.60
CA PRO A 338 25.35 -5.46 -7.75
C PRO A 338 26.32 -4.87 -6.71
N ALA A 339 27.22 -5.68 -6.15
CA ALA A 339 28.21 -5.27 -5.14
C ALA A 339 29.22 -4.18 -5.59
N ALA A 340 29.03 -3.57 -6.77
CA ALA A 340 29.94 -2.59 -7.36
C ALA A 340 29.74 -1.15 -6.84
N ASP A 341 28.59 -0.82 -6.25
CA ASP A 341 28.29 0.56 -5.84
C ASP A 341 28.63 0.87 -4.36
N SER A 342 29.28 -0.06 -3.65
CA SER A 342 29.75 0.14 -2.26
C SER A 342 31.19 0.64 -2.15
N LEU A 343 31.80 1.08 -3.25
CA LEU A 343 33.14 1.67 -3.30
C LEU A 343 33.14 2.97 -4.14
N THR A 344 32.35 3.97 -3.73
CA THR A 344 32.59 5.38 -4.08
C THR A 344 32.16 6.28 -2.95
#